data_AF-A0A2A2L0E2-F1
#
_entry.id   AF-A0A2A2L0E2-F1
#
_cell.length_a   1.000
_cell.length_b   1.000
_cell.length_c   1.000
_cell.angle_alpha   90.00
_cell.angle_beta   90.00
_cell.angle_gamma   90.00
#
_symmetry.space_group_name_H-M   'P 1'
#
loop_
_entity.id
_entity.type
_entity.pdbx_description
1 polymer ?
#
loop_
_entity_poly.entity_id
_entity_poly.type
_entity_poly.pdbx_seq_one_letter_code
_entity_poly.pdbx_strand_id
1 'polypeptide(L)'
;MRFRSTRHFAMLVCGVFLSIYAFVWLLTSGSSSHVTVNKSSIPLEYQARCRFQETAFEGEEAEVSAEYKLRGVAVVFRHGERSAMSQKPSFDCACFRDDDRRTFETLQQEINSDKFAEFVRVDPKFSGYPRTPHRSQCSPANMTAEGALMINRMSSFLRSKYQPARLFSGEHMDVKIVSSQYHRTFQSALSFIQAFFPKPSSFIPSLNLIASNFTFLCTSPACVCSQAKHWRSALYDSEHQAYFLSHGSKPLIESIQALKSLPAFENAMDPLALVDTALGNYICRRKALPCAGKQCLTYDMLNQAINETFVHGEEMYAARDGLIARKLQSVEAYAVLYEVGKMLYYLQKQPHSKIIRVIYGLIYRKT
;
A
#
# COMPACT_ATOMS: atom_id res chain seq x y z
N MET A 1 -80.56 -14.17 0.56
CA MET A 1 -79.76 -13.68 1.71
C MET A 1 -78.30 -14.05 1.48
N ARG A 2 -77.41 -13.05 1.33
CA ARG A 2 -75.98 -13.23 1.05
C ARG A 2 -75.20 -13.28 2.37
N PHE A 3 -74.45 -14.35 2.60
CA PHE A 3 -73.48 -14.45 3.70
C PHE A 3 -72.21 -13.65 3.36
N ARG A 4 -71.93 -12.63 4.18
CA ARG A 4 -70.64 -11.95 4.32
C ARG A 4 -69.88 -12.64 5.45
N SER A 5 -68.70 -13.22 5.20
CA SER A 5 -67.55 -13.21 6.14
C SER A 5 -66.34 -13.94 5.55
N THR A 6 -65.71 -13.37 4.52
CA THR A 6 -64.42 -13.86 3.99
C THR A 6 -63.23 -13.01 4.44
N ARG A 7 -63.47 -11.90 5.15
CA ARG A 7 -62.40 -10.98 5.57
C ARG A 7 -61.66 -11.37 6.84
N HIS A 8 -62.27 -12.14 7.75
CA HIS A 8 -61.60 -12.55 8.99
C HIS A 8 -60.67 -13.74 8.82
N PHE A 9 -60.96 -14.64 7.86
CA PHE A 9 -60.09 -15.80 7.60
C PHE A 9 -58.76 -15.39 6.92
N ALA A 10 -58.81 -14.42 6.00
CA ALA A 10 -57.62 -13.93 5.31
C ALA A 10 -56.64 -13.20 6.25
N MET A 11 -57.12 -12.45 7.25
CA MET A 11 -56.24 -11.77 8.20
C MET A 11 -55.56 -12.73 9.17
N LEU A 12 -56.23 -13.81 9.56
CA LEU A 12 -55.68 -14.79 10.50
C LEU A 12 -54.58 -15.64 9.86
N VAL A 13 -54.75 -16.02 8.58
CA VAL A 13 -53.73 -16.74 7.81
C VAL A 13 -52.50 -15.86 7.56
N CYS A 14 -52.68 -14.58 7.21
CA CYS A 14 -51.56 -13.67 6.98
C CYS A 14 -50.72 -13.40 8.24
N GLY A 15 -51.38 -13.29 9.41
CA GLY A 15 -50.70 -13.12 10.69
C GLY A 15 -49.81 -14.31 11.07
N VAL A 16 -50.27 -15.54 10.82
CA VAL A 16 -49.51 -16.75 11.13
C VAL A 16 -48.29 -16.88 10.21
N PHE A 17 -48.42 -16.59 8.92
CA PHE A 17 -47.29 -16.60 7.99
C PHE A 17 -46.23 -15.53 8.31
N LEU A 18 -46.63 -14.32 8.70
CA LEU A 18 -45.69 -13.27 9.12
C LEU A 18 -44.96 -13.64 10.42
N SER A 19 -45.66 -14.29 11.35
CA SER A 19 -45.08 -14.77 12.62
C SER A 19 -44.03 -15.85 12.38
N ILE A 20 -44.34 -16.82 11.50
CA ILE A 20 -43.41 -17.90 11.13
C ILE A 20 -42.22 -17.34 10.35
N TYR A 21 -42.43 -16.39 9.44
CA TYR A 21 -41.34 -15.76 8.69
C TYR A 21 -40.41 -14.95 9.61
N ALA A 22 -40.96 -14.21 10.57
CA ALA A 22 -40.18 -13.50 11.59
C ALA A 22 -39.40 -14.47 12.49
N PHE A 23 -39.99 -15.59 12.87
CA PHE A 23 -39.35 -16.61 13.71
C PHE A 23 -38.26 -17.37 12.97
N VAL A 24 -38.47 -17.72 11.69
CA VAL A 24 -37.45 -18.33 10.83
C VAL A 24 -36.33 -17.33 10.52
N TRP A 25 -36.64 -16.05 10.33
CA TRP A 25 -35.62 -15.01 10.16
C TRP A 25 -34.80 -14.78 11.43
N LEU A 26 -35.41 -14.85 12.62
CA LEU A 26 -34.71 -14.83 13.92
C LEU A 26 -33.85 -16.07 14.17
N LEU A 27 -34.23 -17.24 13.65
CA LEU A 27 -33.46 -18.49 13.77
C LEU A 27 -32.36 -18.63 12.69
N THR A 28 -32.51 -17.97 11.55
CA THR A 28 -31.54 -18.01 10.43
C THR A 28 -30.63 -16.79 10.35
N SER A 29 -30.94 -15.72 11.11
CA SER A 29 -29.95 -14.70 11.51
C SER A 29 -29.04 -15.30 12.57
N GLY A 30 -28.33 -16.35 12.17
CA GLY A 30 -27.15 -16.83 12.86
C GLY A 30 -26.27 -15.62 13.11
N SER A 31 -26.03 -15.38 14.39
CA SER A 31 -25.04 -14.45 14.91
C SER A 31 -23.78 -14.54 14.05
N SER A 32 -23.66 -13.64 13.06
CA SER A 32 -22.36 -13.22 12.57
C SER A 32 -21.70 -12.67 13.81
N SER A 33 -20.88 -13.52 14.40
CA SER A 33 -20.13 -13.20 15.58
C SER A 33 -19.19 -12.11 15.09
N HIS A 34 -19.59 -10.85 15.27
CA HIS A 34 -18.67 -9.74 15.30
C HIS A 34 -17.76 -10.04 16.47
N VAL A 35 -16.73 -10.83 16.18
CA VAL A 35 -15.54 -10.92 17.02
C VAL A 35 -15.03 -9.51 17.05
N THR A 36 -15.38 -8.80 18.11
CA THR A 36 -14.74 -7.57 18.52
C THR A 36 -13.28 -7.95 18.74
N VAL A 37 -12.48 -7.72 17.71
CA VAL A 37 -11.03 -7.94 17.75
C VAL A 37 -10.52 -7.00 18.84
N ASN A 38 -10.29 -7.58 20.01
CA ASN A 38 -9.69 -6.88 21.13
C ASN A 38 -8.34 -6.36 20.63
N LYS A 39 -8.05 -5.07 20.84
CA LYS A 39 -6.80 -4.40 20.37
C LYS A 39 -5.52 -5.15 20.79
N SER A 40 -5.63 -6.06 21.75
CA SER A 40 -4.58 -6.91 22.29
C SER A 40 -4.19 -8.16 21.48
N SER A 41 -4.86 -8.51 20.37
CA SER A 41 -4.60 -9.78 19.66
C SER A 41 -3.64 -9.70 18.46
N ILE A 42 -3.37 -8.51 17.92
CA ILE A 42 -2.43 -8.34 16.80
C ILE A 42 -1.03 -8.05 17.38
N PRO A 43 0.00 -8.87 17.11
CA PRO A 43 1.35 -8.63 17.64
C PRO A 43 1.92 -7.27 17.22
N LEU A 44 2.72 -6.66 18.09
CA LEU A 44 3.27 -5.30 17.91
C LEU A 44 4.06 -5.17 16.59
N GLU A 45 4.79 -6.21 16.18
CA GLU A 45 5.53 -6.24 14.92
C GLU A 45 4.62 -6.05 13.69
N TYR A 46 3.39 -6.56 13.73
CA TYR A 46 2.40 -6.41 12.67
C TYR A 46 1.70 -5.06 12.72
N GLN A 47 1.45 -4.54 13.93
CA GLN A 47 0.96 -3.16 14.10
C GLN A 47 1.96 -2.15 13.53
N ALA A 48 3.25 -2.36 13.78
CA ALA A 48 4.34 -1.57 13.23
C ALA A 48 4.45 -1.73 11.71
N ARG A 49 4.35 -2.96 11.19
CA ARG A 49 4.40 -3.24 9.73
C ARG A 49 3.25 -2.58 8.97
N CYS A 50 2.05 -2.61 9.53
CA CYS A 50 0.86 -1.96 8.97
C CYS A 50 0.75 -0.46 9.32
N ARG A 51 1.65 0.06 10.17
CA ARG A 51 1.71 1.46 10.61
C ARG A 51 0.35 1.97 11.09
N PHE A 52 -0.20 1.28 12.08
CA PHE A 52 -1.50 1.58 12.65
C PHE A 52 -1.61 3.05 13.12
N GLN A 53 -2.73 3.73 12.80
CA GLN A 53 -2.92 5.15 13.11
C GLN A 53 -3.01 5.41 14.62
N GLU A 54 -3.49 4.41 15.37
CA GLU A 54 -3.56 4.41 16.83
C GLU A 54 -2.20 4.33 17.54
N THR A 55 -1.15 3.87 16.86
CA THR A 55 0.23 3.86 17.40
C THR A 55 0.88 5.21 17.14
N ALA A 56 1.75 5.71 18.02
CA ALA A 56 2.52 6.91 17.74
C ALA A 56 3.38 6.74 16.47
N PHE A 57 3.61 7.82 15.71
CA PHE A 57 4.52 7.76 14.58
C PHE A 57 5.93 7.84 15.11
N GLU A 58 6.67 6.75 14.94
CA GLU A 58 8.08 6.67 15.27
C GLU A 58 8.89 6.71 13.97
N GLY A 59 9.84 7.63 13.94
CA GLY A 59 10.79 7.81 12.85
C GLY A 59 12.05 8.45 13.39
N GLU A 60 13.18 8.06 12.83
CA GLU A 60 14.49 8.58 13.17
C GLU A 60 15.07 9.30 11.96
N GLU A 61 15.63 10.48 12.21
CA GLU A 61 16.39 11.26 11.26
C GLU A 61 17.72 11.59 11.93
N ALA A 62 18.83 11.49 11.19
CA ALA A 62 20.14 11.75 11.77
C ALA A 62 20.26 13.22 12.20
N GLU A 63 20.80 13.45 13.41
CA GLU A 63 21.17 14.78 13.84
C GLU A 63 22.43 15.22 13.09
N VAL A 64 22.34 16.39 12.45
CA VAL A 64 23.44 16.99 11.72
C VAL A 64 23.91 18.20 12.51
N SER A 65 25.22 18.33 12.72
CA SER A 65 25.83 19.49 13.39
C SER A 65 25.37 20.80 12.74
N ALA A 66 25.21 21.85 13.56
CA ALA A 66 24.79 23.18 13.12
C ALA A 66 25.76 23.82 12.09
N GLU A 67 26.97 23.30 11.97
CA GLU A 67 27.97 23.73 10.98
C GLU A 67 27.62 23.31 9.54
N TYR A 68 26.79 22.27 9.38
CA TYR A 68 26.37 21.81 8.07
C TYR A 68 25.02 22.40 7.69
N LYS A 69 24.87 22.70 6.40
CA LYS A 69 23.63 23.18 5.81
C LYS A 69 22.99 22.07 4.99
N LEU A 70 21.71 21.78 5.23
CA LEU A 70 20.96 20.86 4.38
C LEU A 70 20.79 21.46 2.97
N ARG A 71 21.29 20.72 1.97
CA ARG A 71 21.30 21.13 0.56
C ARG A 71 20.34 20.35 -0.31
N GLY A 72 19.98 19.14 0.09
CA GLY A 72 18.91 18.45 -0.58
C GLY A 72 18.56 17.15 0.08
N VAL A 73 17.42 16.61 -0.36
CA VAL A 73 16.83 15.39 0.15
C VAL A 73 16.38 14.53 -1.03
N ALA A 74 16.72 13.24 -0.98
CA ALA A 74 16.12 12.23 -1.84
C ALA A 74 15.26 11.31 -0.96
N VAL A 75 13.95 11.35 -1.13
CA VAL A 75 13.01 10.47 -0.43
C VAL A 75 12.57 9.38 -1.39
N VAL A 76 12.84 8.13 -1.03
CA VAL A 76 12.44 6.95 -1.79
C VAL A 76 11.59 6.10 -0.86
N PHE A 77 10.33 5.87 -1.23
CA PHE A 77 9.45 5.05 -0.40
C PHE A 77 8.46 4.25 -1.24
N ARG A 78 7.97 3.19 -0.61
CA ARG A 78 6.92 2.33 -1.15
C ARG A 78 5.57 3.04 -1.03
N HIS A 79 4.61 2.63 -1.87
CA HIS A 79 3.22 3.02 -1.72
C HIS A 79 2.67 2.76 -0.30
N GLY A 80 1.59 3.47 0.04
CA GLY A 80 0.83 3.23 1.25
C GLY A 80 0.20 1.84 1.32
N GLU A 81 -0.35 1.50 2.48
CA GLU A 81 -1.12 0.26 2.66
C GLU A 81 -2.16 0.08 1.53
N ARG A 82 -2.32 -1.17 1.09
CA ARG A 82 -3.20 -1.55 0.01
C ARG A 82 -3.86 -2.88 0.27
N SER A 83 -4.99 -3.06 -0.38
CA SER A 83 -5.58 -4.36 -0.69
C SER A 83 -4.56 -5.37 -1.22
N ALA A 84 -4.79 -6.65 -0.94
CA ALA A 84 -4.02 -7.72 -1.57
C ALA A 84 -4.17 -7.70 -3.10
N MET A 85 -3.20 -8.27 -3.80
CA MET A 85 -3.17 -8.27 -5.27
C MET A 85 -4.25 -9.20 -5.86
N SER A 86 -4.52 -10.32 -5.19
CA SER A 86 -5.46 -11.37 -5.65
C SER A 86 -6.87 -11.26 -5.05
N GLN A 87 -7.15 -10.25 -4.22
CA GLN A 87 -8.46 -10.16 -3.57
C GLN A 87 -9.60 -9.83 -4.56
N LYS A 88 -10.81 -10.28 -4.25
CA LYS A 88 -12.02 -9.79 -4.91
C LYS A 88 -12.37 -8.38 -4.38
N PRO A 89 -12.98 -7.51 -5.19
CA PRO A 89 -13.47 -6.23 -4.71
C PRO A 89 -14.39 -6.38 -3.49
N SER A 90 -14.24 -5.51 -2.50
CA SER A 90 -15.04 -5.49 -1.28
C SER A 90 -15.40 -4.06 -0.86
N PHE A 91 -16.53 -3.90 -0.16
CA PHE A 91 -17.00 -2.63 0.41
C PHE A 91 -16.68 -2.47 1.90
N ASP A 92 -15.94 -3.43 2.46
CA ASP A 92 -15.54 -3.46 3.86
C ASP A 92 -14.07 -3.06 4.02
N CYS A 93 -13.75 -1.86 3.55
CA CYS A 93 -12.40 -1.30 3.52
C CYS A 93 -12.32 0.18 3.93
N ALA A 94 -13.32 0.65 4.68
CA ALA A 94 -13.23 1.94 5.33
C ALA A 94 -12.14 1.94 6.42
N CYS A 95 -11.64 3.13 6.79
CA CYS A 95 -10.73 3.25 7.92
C CYS A 95 -11.35 2.62 9.17
N PHE A 96 -10.51 2.02 10.01
CA PHE A 96 -10.97 1.24 11.15
C PHE A 96 -11.67 2.12 12.19
N ARG A 97 -11.10 3.30 12.49
CA ARG A 97 -11.64 4.26 13.47
C ARG A 97 -12.42 5.37 12.79
N ASP A 98 -13.44 5.87 13.47
CA ASP A 98 -14.27 6.97 12.95
C ASP A 98 -13.50 8.30 12.85
N ASP A 99 -12.52 8.53 13.74
CA ASP A 99 -11.60 9.66 13.61
C ASP A 99 -10.83 9.58 12.29
N ASP A 100 -10.27 8.41 11.98
CA ASP A 100 -9.48 8.18 10.77
C ASP A 100 -10.37 8.30 9.51
N ARG A 101 -11.64 7.88 9.59
CA ARG A 101 -12.60 8.12 8.50
C ARG A 101 -12.75 9.63 8.24
N ARG A 102 -13.02 10.43 9.27
CA ARG A 102 -13.15 11.90 9.14
C ARG A 102 -11.87 12.55 8.62
N THR A 103 -10.72 12.17 9.17
CA THR A 103 -9.42 12.68 8.72
C THR A 103 -9.18 12.36 7.25
N PHE A 104 -9.52 11.15 6.80
CA PHE A 104 -9.40 10.78 5.40
C PHE A 104 -10.36 11.57 4.50
N GLU A 105 -11.57 11.88 4.97
CA GLU A 105 -12.50 12.73 4.23
C GLU A 105 -11.94 14.14 4.01
N THR A 106 -11.32 14.73 5.03
CA THR A 106 -10.62 16.02 4.91
C THR A 106 -9.46 15.94 3.93
N LEU A 107 -8.59 14.93 4.06
CA LEU A 107 -7.47 14.72 3.13
C LEU A 107 -7.97 14.57 1.69
N GLN A 108 -9.07 13.85 1.49
CA GLN A 108 -9.66 13.66 0.18
C GLN A 108 -10.19 14.97 -0.40
N GLN A 109 -10.87 15.79 0.41
CA GLN A 109 -11.35 17.11 -0.02
C GLN A 109 -10.19 18.02 -0.43
N GLU A 110 -9.11 18.02 0.33
CA GLU A 110 -7.94 18.85 0.04
C GLU A 110 -7.23 18.42 -1.26
N ILE A 111 -6.95 17.12 -1.44
CA ILE A 111 -6.31 16.60 -2.65
C ILE A 111 -7.18 16.83 -3.89
N ASN A 112 -8.50 16.79 -3.77
CA ASN A 112 -9.41 17.01 -4.89
C ASN A 112 -9.77 18.49 -5.11
N SER A 113 -9.30 19.41 -4.26
CA SER A 113 -9.57 20.83 -4.43
C SER A 113 -8.88 21.43 -5.66
N ASP A 114 -9.48 22.48 -6.22
CA ASP A 114 -8.90 23.24 -7.34
C ASP A 114 -7.53 23.83 -6.96
N LYS A 115 -7.41 24.34 -5.73
CA LYS A 115 -6.14 24.87 -5.20
C LYS A 115 -5.01 23.85 -5.24
N PHE A 116 -5.30 22.59 -4.91
CA PHE A 116 -4.31 21.52 -4.98
C PHE A 116 -4.04 21.08 -6.43
N ALA A 117 -5.04 21.13 -7.31
CA ALA A 117 -4.87 20.89 -8.75
C ALA A 117 -3.98 21.96 -9.43
N GLU A 118 -4.14 23.23 -9.04
CA GLU A 118 -3.29 24.33 -9.52
C GLU A 118 -1.85 24.18 -9.04
N PHE A 119 -1.67 23.74 -7.79
CA PHE A 119 -0.34 23.52 -7.22
C PHE A 119 0.37 22.30 -7.81
N VAL A 120 -0.35 21.20 -8.05
CA VAL A 120 0.23 19.92 -8.47
C VAL A 120 -0.21 19.58 -9.89
N ARG A 121 0.69 19.82 -10.84
CA ARG A 121 0.52 19.42 -12.24
C ARG A 121 0.85 17.95 -12.41
N VAL A 122 -0.14 17.18 -12.86
CA VAL A 122 -0.03 15.74 -13.03
C VAL A 122 0.29 15.41 -14.48
N ASP A 123 1.26 14.50 -14.69
CA ASP A 123 1.59 13.97 -16.01
C ASP A 123 0.36 13.37 -16.72
N PRO A 124 0.10 13.67 -18.00
CA PRO A 124 -1.05 13.14 -18.76
C PRO A 124 -1.16 11.61 -18.76
N LYS A 125 -0.07 10.87 -18.53
CA LYS A 125 -0.12 9.40 -18.39
C LYS A 125 -0.95 8.91 -17.21
N PHE A 126 -1.24 9.79 -16.24
CA PHE A 126 -2.17 9.51 -15.14
C PHE A 126 -3.61 9.94 -15.46
N SER A 127 -3.92 10.31 -16.70
CA SER A 127 -5.29 10.63 -17.10
C SER A 127 -6.25 9.48 -16.77
N GLY A 128 -7.36 9.79 -16.10
CA GLY A 128 -8.34 8.81 -15.61
C GLY A 128 -7.98 8.14 -14.28
N TYR A 129 -6.81 8.38 -13.70
CA TYR A 129 -6.45 7.81 -12.39
C TYR A 129 -7.19 8.59 -11.29
N PRO A 130 -7.86 7.90 -10.35
CA PRO A 130 -8.45 8.58 -9.20
C PRO A 130 -7.35 9.16 -8.30
N ARG A 131 -7.44 10.46 -7.98
CA ARG A 131 -6.45 11.19 -7.17
C ARG A 131 -6.33 10.69 -5.74
N THR A 132 -7.36 10.00 -5.25
CA THR A 132 -7.43 9.44 -3.89
C THR A 132 -8.03 8.03 -3.93
N PRO A 133 -7.70 7.15 -2.98
CA PRO A 133 -8.39 5.87 -2.87
C PRO A 133 -9.87 6.05 -2.51
N HIS A 134 -10.66 4.99 -2.71
CA HIS A 134 -12.08 5.01 -2.33
C HIS A 134 -12.23 4.97 -0.80
N ARG A 135 -13.29 5.58 -0.27
CA ARG A 135 -13.53 5.70 1.17
C ARG A 135 -13.77 4.37 1.87
N SER A 136 -14.51 3.48 1.23
CA SER A 136 -14.96 2.21 1.81
C SER A 136 -14.70 0.99 0.92
N GLN A 137 -14.29 1.20 -0.33
CA GLN A 137 -14.18 0.12 -1.30
C GLN A 137 -12.70 -0.17 -1.52
N CYS A 138 -12.37 -1.46 -1.52
CA CYS A 138 -11.05 -1.93 -1.87
C CYS A 138 -11.16 -2.77 -3.13
N SER A 139 -10.49 -2.31 -4.17
CA SER A 139 -10.21 -3.13 -5.37
C SER A 139 -8.87 -3.83 -5.18
N PRO A 140 -8.63 -4.97 -5.85
CA PRO A 140 -7.33 -5.63 -5.82
C PRO A 140 -6.19 -4.67 -6.17
N ALA A 141 -5.07 -4.80 -5.45
CA ALA A 141 -3.85 -4.03 -5.63
C ALA A 141 -3.96 -2.49 -5.47
N ASN A 142 -5.13 -1.96 -5.12
CA ASN A 142 -5.36 -0.53 -4.92
C ASN A 142 -5.05 -0.12 -3.49
N MET A 143 -4.46 1.07 -3.35
CA MET A 143 -4.27 1.72 -2.07
C MET A 143 -5.62 1.97 -1.40
N THR A 144 -5.61 2.04 -0.07
CA THR A 144 -6.83 2.32 0.69
C THR A 144 -6.73 3.61 1.47
N ALA A 145 -7.84 4.01 2.07
CA ALA A 145 -7.92 5.20 2.91
C ALA A 145 -6.88 5.18 4.05
N GLU A 146 -6.71 4.03 4.72
CA GLU A 146 -5.66 3.82 5.74
C GLU A 146 -4.26 4.03 5.17
N GLY A 147 -4.00 3.49 3.97
CA GLY A 147 -2.73 3.70 3.28
C GLY A 147 -2.45 5.17 2.98
N ALA A 148 -3.48 5.96 2.65
CA ALA A 148 -3.34 7.39 2.41
C ALA A 148 -2.98 8.16 3.68
N LEU A 149 -3.66 7.85 4.78
CA LEU A 149 -3.34 8.43 6.08
C LEU A 149 -1.94 8.04 6.56
N MET A 150 -1.52 6.79 6.31
CA MET A 150 -0.16 6.32 6.64
C MET A 150 0.90 7.17 5.94
N ILE A 151 0.75 7.38 4.62
CA ILE A 151 1.67 8.22 3.85
C ILE A 151 1.60 9.67 4.32
N ASN A 152 0.39 10.19 4.53
CA ASN A 152 0.17 11.56 4.99
C ASN A 152 0.92 11.83 6.31
N ARG A 153 0.75 10.96 7.29
CA ARG A 153 1.38 11.04 8.62
C ARG A 153 2.91 11.01 8.56
N MET A 154 3.47 10.05 7.80
CA MET A 154 4.91 9.99 7.54
C MET A 154 5.42 11.28 6.91
N SER A 155 4.68 11.82 5.95
CA SER A 155 5.06 13.05 5.23
C SER A 155 5.04 14.28 6.12
N SER A 156 4.06 14.38 7.03
CA SER A 156 3.99 15.44 8.05
C SER A 156 5.17 15.36 9.03
N PHE A 157 5.56 14.14 9.44
CA PHE A 157 6.76 13.93 10.25
C PHE A 157 8.02 14.41 9.51
N LEU A 158 8.22 14.00 8.26
CA LEU A 158 9.40 14.43 7.50
C LEU A 158 9.41 15.96 7.31
N ARG A 159 8.26 16.57 7.04
CA ARG A 159 8.17 18.04 6.95
C ARG A 159 8.58 18.71 8.25
N SER A 160 8.16 18.20 9.42
CA SER A 160 8.52 18.79 10.71
C SER A 160 10.02 18.71 10.98
N LYS A 161 10.72 17.71 10.44
CA LYS A 161 12.17 17.57 10.51
C LYS A 161 12.90 18.50 9.54
N TYR A 162 12.43 18.62 8.29
CA TYR A 162 13.14 19.36 7.25
C TYR A 162 12.78 20.85 7.16
N GLN A 163 11.65 21.28 7.74
CA GLN A 163 11.25 22.68 7.78
C GLN A 163 12.22 23.56 8.61
N PRO A 164 12.62 23.18 9.85
CA PRO A 164 13.65 23.90 10.60
C PRO A 164 15.01 23.92 9.90
N ALA A 165 15.36 22.85 9.16
CA ALA A 165 16.55 22.79 8.29
C ALA A 165 16.44 23.67 7.03
N ARG A 166 15.36 24.47 6.93
CA ARG A 166 15.09 25.43 5.85
C ARG A 166 14.99 24.78 4.47
N LEU A 167 14.71 23.47 4.35
CA LEU A 167 14.73 22.75 3.07
C LEU A 167 13.91 23.44 1.97
N PHE A 168 12.76 24.02 2.33
CA PHE A 168 11.81 24.64 1.40
C PHE A 168 12.05 26.14 1.13
N SER A 169 13.24 26.66 1.43
CA SER A 169 13.59 28.07 1.20
C SER A 169 14.90 28.21 0.41
N GLY A 170 14.94 29.10 -0.57
CA GLY A 170 16.14 29.40 -1.34
C GLY A 170 15.81 29.82 -2.75
N GLU A 171 16.64 30.69 -3.33
CA GLU A 171 16.41 31.29 -4.66
C GLU A 171 16.45 30.27 -5.80
N HIS A 172 17.14 29.14 -5.61
CA HIS A 172 17.27 28.07 -6.61
C HIS A 172 16.79 26.73 -6.04
N MET A 173 15.48 26.48 -6.15
CA MET A 173 14.85 25.20 -5.81
C MET A 173 14.69 24.34 -7.05
N ASP A 174 15.17 23.10 -6.99
CA ASP A 174 14.94 22.07 -8.00
C ASP A 174 14.20 20.89 -7.35
N VAL A 175 12.91 20.77 -7.68
CA VAL A 175 12.03 19.74 -7.14
C VAL A 175 11.62 18.79 -8.28
N LYS A 176 11.86 17.49 -8.08
CA LYS A 176 11.44 16.44 -9.00
C LYS A 176 10.69 15.35 -8.25
N ILE A 177 9.47 15.07 -8.70
CA ILE A 177 8.58 14.09 -8.08
C ILE A 177 8.20 13.06 -9.14
N VAL A 178 8.48 11.78 -8.87
CA VAL A 178 8.38 10.70 -9.85
C VAL A 178 7.56 9.56 -9.28
N SER A 179 6.50 9.14 -9.96
CA SER A 179 5.71 7.96 -9.57
C SER A 179 5.70 6.89 -10.66
N SER A 180 5.66 5.62 -10.28
CA SER A 180 5.22 4.56 -11.19
C SER A 180 3.75 4.72 -11.60
N GLN A 181 3.38 4.10 -12.71
CA GLN A 181 2.04 4.15 -13.30
C GLN A 181 1.10 3.12 -12.64
N TYR A 182 1.02 3.14 -11.31
CA TYR A 182 0.00 2.40 -10.56
C TYR A 182 -0.86 3.38 -9.76
N HIS A 183 -2.16 3.08 -9.63
CA HIS A 183 -3.09 3.88 -8.82
C HIS A 183 -2.53 4.12 -7.42
N ARG A 184 -2.03 3.06 -6.77
CA ARG A 184 -1.48 3.13 -5.40
C ARG A 184 -0.25 4.04 -5.26
N THR A 185 0.66 4.06 -6.23
CA THR A 185 1.86 4.92 -6.15
C THR A 185 1.52 6.35 -6.51
N PHE A 186 0.62 6.55 -7.48
CA PHE A 186 0.10 7.87 -7.82
C PHE A 186 -0.64 8.52 -6.64
N GLN A 187 -1.53 7.79 -5.98
CA GLN A 187 -2.27 8.26 -4.81
C GLN A 187 -1.34 8.51 -3.62
N SER A 188 -0.36 7.63 -3.39
CA SER A 188 0.70 7.87 -2.38
C SER A 188 1.45 9.17 -2.67
N ALA A 189 1.73 9.46 -3.94
CA ALA A 189 2.38 10.70 -4.34
C ALA A 189 1.57 11.94 -4.00
N LEU A 190 0.28 11.93 -4.26
CA LEU A 190 -0.58 13.05 -3.91
C LEU A 190 -0.73 13.21 -2.38
N SER A 191 -0.89 12.10 -1.64
CA SER A 191 -0.96 12.15 -0.17
C SER A 191 0.32 12.67 0.48
N PHE A 192 1.49 12.30 -0.06
CA PHE A 192 2.75 12.84 0.42
C PHE A 192 2.92 14.30 0.03
N ILE A 193 2.60 14.69 -1.21
CA ILE A 193 2.75 16.07 -1.64
C ILE A 193 1.94 17.01 -0.74
N GLN A 194 0.68 16.64 -0.45
CA GLN A 194 -0.22 17.43 0.39
C GLN A 194 0.38 17.70 1.78
N ALA A 195 1.02 16.70 2.41
CA ALA A 195 1.53 16.86 3.77
C ALA A 195 2.97 17.36 3.85
N PHE A 196 3.83 16.93 2.91
CA PHE A 196 5.26 17.22 2.94
C PHE A 196 5.59 18.65 2.49
N PHE A 197 4.98 19.10 1.39
CA PHE A 197 5.29 20.42 0.84
C PHE A 197 4.47 21.50 1.55
N PRO A 198 5.06 22.69 1.79
CA PRO A 198 4.27 23.83 2.22
C PRO A 198 3.28 24.26 1.13
N LYS A 199 2.35 25.15 1.49
CA LYS A 199 1.48 25.83 0.53
C LYS A 199 2.35 26.54 -0.54
N PRO A 200 1.81 26.76 -1.75
CA PRO A 200 2.52 27.47 -2.83
C PRO A 200 3.22 28.72 -2.31
N SER A 201 4.46 28.94 -2.74
CA SER A 201 5.29 30.07 -2.35
C SER A 201 6.11 30.57 -3.54
N SER A 202 6.83 31.70 -3.38
CA SER A 202 7.73 32.21 -4.42
C SER A 202 8.83 31.20 -4.82
N PHE A 203 9.26 30.35 -3.89
CA PHE A 203 10.31 29.36 -4.13
C PHE A 203 9.79 28.05 -4.74
N ILE A 204 8.53 27.69 -4.47
CA ILE A 204 7.86 26.51 -4.99
C ILE A 204 6.44 26.92 -5.41
N PRO A 205 6.27 27.55 -6.58
CA PRO A 205 4.96 28.02 -7.04
C PRO A 205 4.07 26.88 -7.52
N SER A 206 4.68 25.82 -8.06
CA SER A 206 3.98 24.60 -8.51
C SER A 206 4.91 23.39 -8.47
N LEU A 207 4.32 22.20 -8.50
CA LEU A 207 5.00 20.92 -8.51
C LEU A 207 4.55 20.12 -9.73
N ASN A 208 5.49 19.40 -10.35
CA ASN A 208 5.18 18.47 -11.43
C ASN A 208 5.33 17.03 -10.91
N LEU A 209 4.26 16.25 -10.98
CA LEU A 209 4.27 14.81 -10.71
C LEU A 209 4.45 14.05 -12.02
N ILE A 210 5.64 13.47 -12.19
CA ILE A 210 6.09 12.85 -13.43
C ILE A 210 5.82 11.34 -13.40
N ALA A 211 5.31 10.80 -14.49
CA ALA A 211 5.16 9.36 -14.65
C ALA A 211 6.47 8.72 -15.11
N SER A 212 6.95 7.75 -14.33
CA SER A 212 8.09 6.91 -14.71
C SER A 212 7.70 5.71 -15.58
N ASN A 213 8.70 5.03 -16.14
CA ASN A 213 8.49 3.76 -16.81
C ASN A 213 8.22 2.63 -15.79
N PHE A 214 7.02 2.07 -15.89
CA PHE A 214 6.42 0.97 -15.12
C PHE A 214 7.02 0.68 -13.73
N THR A 215 7.99 -0.25 -13.62
CA THR A 215 8.46 -0.78 -12.33
C THR A 215 9.81 -0.26 -11.86
N PHE A 216 10.64 0.27 -12.75
CA PHE A 216 12.03 0.61 -12.44
C PHE A 216 12.24 2.11 -12.25
N LEU A 217 11.17 2.91 -12.14
CA LEU A 217 11.24 4.33 -11.76
C LEU A 217 12.05 5.24 -12.70
N CYS A 218 12.31 4.74 -13.91
CA CYS A 218 13.12 5.44 -14.89
C CYS A 218 12.36 6.59 -15.55
N THR A 219 13.04 7.73 -15.63
CA THR A 219 12.55 8.97 -16.26
C THR A 219 13.48 9.48 -17.36
N SER A 220 14.49 8.70 -17.74
CA SER A 220 15.50 9.08 -18.74
C SER A 220 15.75 7.93 -19.72
N PRO A 221 15.99 8.18 -21.02
CA PRO A 221 16.39 7.13 -21.95
C PRO A 221 17.58 6.29 -21.47
N ALA A 222 18.50 6.90 -20.69
CA ALA A 222 19.69 6.25 -20.16
C ALA A 222 19.42 5.10 -19.16
N CYS A 223 18.21 5.01 -18.58
CA CYS A 223 17.84 3.94 -17.67
C CYS A 223 16.84 2.94 -18.26
N VAL A 224 16.48 3.06 -19.54
CA VAL A 224 15.49 2.19 -20.18
C VAL A 224 16.07 0.80 -20.43
N CYS A 225 15.39 -0.23 -19.92
CA CYS A 225 15.69 -1.62 -20.20
C CYS A 225 14.42 -2.35 -20.67
N SER A 226 14.35 -2.67 -21.97
CA SER A 226 13.18 -3.36 -22.55
C SER A 226 12.99 -4.78 -21.99
N GLN A 227 14.10 -5.45 -21.63
CA GLN A 227 14.08 -6.82 -21.12
C GLN A 227 13.59 -6.93 -19.68
N ALA A 228 13.66 -5.87 -18.88
CA ALA A 228 13.24 -5.88 -17.49
C ALA A 228 11.78 -6.31 -17.31
N LYS A 229 10.89 -5.91 -18.24
CA LYS A 229 9.49 -6.32 -18.23
C LYS A 229 9.37 -7.84 -18.38
N HIS A 230 10.09 -8.42 -19.34
CA HIS A 230 10.08 -9.86 -19.58
C HIS A 230 10.69 -10.63 -18.40
N TRP A 231 11.86 -10.21 -17.89
CA TRP A 231 12.48 -10.81 -16.72
C TRP A 231 11.54 -10.82 -15.52
N ARG A 232 10.83 -9.71 -15.28
CA ARG A 232 9.89 -9.63 -14.17
C ARG A 232 8.69 -10.56 -14.36
N SER A 233 7.94 -10.40 -15.45
CA SER A 233 6.63 -11.06 -15.57
C SER A 233 6.69 -12.50 -16.05
N ALA A 234 7.76 -12.92 -16.74
CA ALA A 234 7.83 -14.23 -17.37
C ALA A 234 8.80 -15.19 -16.69
N LEU A 235 9.81 -14.68 -15.96
CA LEU A 235 10.89 -15.51 -15.42
C LEU A 235 10.97 -15.44 -13.89
N TYR A 236 11.10 -14.23 -13.33
CA TYR A 236 11.36 -14.04 -11.91
C TYR A 236 10.26 -14.62 -11.00
N ASP A 237 8.99 -14.42 -11.36
CA ASP A 237 7.87 -14.91 -10.54
C ASP A 237 7.76 -16.44 -10.53
N SER A 238 7.95 -17.09 -11.68
CA SER A 238 7.99 -18.55 -11.77
C SER A 238 9.22 -19.15 -11.10
N GLU A 239 10.40 -18.55 -11.29
CA GLU A 239 11.65 -19.03 -10.68
C GLU A 239 11.59 -18.94 -9.16
N HIS A 240 11.07 -17.84 -8.62
CA HIS A 240 10.94 -17.67 -7.16
C HIS A 240 9.99 -18.68 -6.53
N GLN A 241 8.84 -18.93 -7.17
CA GLN A 241 7.90 -19.93 -6.70
C GLN A 241 8.51 -21.34 -6.78
N ALA A 242 9.17 -21.68 -7.90
CA ALA A 242 9.82 -22.98 -8.08
C ALA A 242 10.97 -23.18 -7.07
N TYR A 243 11.73 -22.13 -6.78
CA TYR A 243 12.76 -22.15 -5.75
C TYR A 243 12.16 -22.44 -4.37
N PHE A 244 11.08 -21.74 -3.98
CA PHE A 244 10.40 -22.00 -2.71
C PHE A 244 9.90 -23.44 -2.60
N LEU A 245 9.30 -23.99 -3.65
CA LEU A 245 8.80 -25.36 -3.63
C LEU A 245 9.90 -26.42 -3.55
N SER A 246 11.13 -26.09 -3.95
CA SER A 246 12.27 -27.02 -3.98
C SER A 246 13.18 -26.90 -2.76
N HIS A 247 13.39 -25.69 -2.24
CA HIS A 247 14.36 -25.40 -1.18
C HIS A 247 13.69 -24.98 0.14
N GLY A 248 12.43 -24.56 0.10
CA GLY A 248 11.72 -24.08 1.28
C GLY A 248 11.43 -25.18 2.29
N SER A 249 11.18 -24.77 3.54
CA SER A 249 10.81 -25.69 4.62
C SER A 249 9.57 -26.54 4.28
N LYS A 250 9.70 -27.87 4.26
CA LYS A 250 8.58 -28.80 3.98
C LYS A 250 7.35 -28.55 4.87
N PRO A 251 7.49 -28.40 6.21
CA PRO A 251 6.36 -28.03 7.07
C PRO A 251 5.67 -26.72 6.65
N LEU A 252 6.44 -25.72 6.22
CA LEU A 252 5.88 -24.44 5.78
C LEU A 252 5.11 -24.61 4.45
N ILE A 253 5.68 -25.35 3.50
CA ILE A 253 5.03 -25.67 2.23
C ILE A 253 3.69 -26.38 2.47
N GLU A 254 3.68 -27.43 3.30
CA GLU A 254 2.46 -28.17 3.66
C GLU A 254 1.43 -27.27 4.36
N SER A 255 1.89 -26.39 5.25
CA SER A 255 1.00 -25.45 5.94
C SER A 255 0.37 -24.44 4.98
N ILE A 256 1.13 -23.91 4.01
CA ILE A 256 0.59 -23.03 2.96
C ILE A 256 -0.38 -23.78 2.04
N GLN A 257 -0.06 -25.03 1.68
CA GLN A 257 -0.96 -25.87 0.89
C GLN A 257 -2.29 -26.11 1.58
N ALA A 258 -2.27 -26.33 2.90
CA ALA A 258 -3.49 -26.49 3.70
C ALA A 258 -4.39 -25.24 3.64
N LEU A 259 -3.81 -24.04 3.54
CA LEU A 259 -4.59 -22.79 3.44
C LEU A 259 -5.31 -22.61 2.11
N LYS A 260 -5.02 -23.40 1.06
CA LYS A 260 -5.72 -23.31 -0.24
C LYS A 260 -7.22 -23.59 -0.15
N SER A 261 -7.66 -24.27 0.91
CA SER A 261 -9.09 -24.47 1.20
C SER A 261 -9.81 -23.15 1.51
N LEU A 262 -9.07 -22.11 1.90
CA LEU A 262 -9.60 -20.77 2.15
C LEU A 262 -9.66 -19.98 0.82
N PRO A 263 -10.84 -19.43 0.44
CA PRO A 263 -10.99 -18.73 -0.84
C PRO A 263 -10.02 -17.57 -1.07
N ALA A 264 -9.53 -16.93 -0.01
CA ALA A 264 -8.56 -15.83 -0.12
C ALA A 264 -7.14 -16.32 -0.49
N PHE A 265 -6.82 -17.60 -0.23
CA PHE A 265 -5.47 -18.16 -0.34
C PHE A 265 -5.34 -19.26 -1.40
N GLU A 266 -6.39 -19.50 -2.19
CA GLU A 266 -6.41 -20.52 -3.26
C GLU A 266 -5.16 -20.48 -4.15
N ASN A 267 -4.67 -19.27 -4.45
CA ASN A 267 -3.52 -19.02 -5.32
C ASN A 267 -2.24 -18.57 -4.57
N ALA A 268 -2.23 -18.60 -3.23
CA ALA A 268 -1.14 -18.07 -2.40
C ALA A 268 -0.06 -19.12 -2.09
N MET A 269 0.45 -19.81 -3.12
CA MET A 269 1.51 -20.84 -2.94
C MET A 269 2.90 -20.27 -2.70
N ASP A 270 3.13 -19.03 -3.08
CA ASP A 270 4.37 -18.32 -2.83
C ASP A 270 4.28 -17.60 -1.46
N PRO A 271 5.33 -17.66 -0.61
CA PRO A 271 5.32 -17.03 0.72
C PRO A 271 4.99 -15.54 0.67
N LEU A 272 5.44 -14.81 -0.35
CA LEU A 272 5.14 -13.40 -0.49
C LEU A 272 3.67 -13.18 -0.86
N ALA A 273 3.07 -14.03 -1.70
CA ALA A 273 1.64 -13.99 -1.98
C ALA A 273 0.77 -14.28 -0.74
N LEU A 274 1.21 -15.20 0.12
CA LEU A 274 0.60 -15.45 1.43
C LEU A 274 0.62 -14.18 2.30
N VAL A 275 1.81 -13.58 2.45
CA VAL A 275 2.00 -12.37 3.27
C VAL A 275 1.20 -11.19 2.70
N ASP A 276 1.17 -11.02 1.38
CA ASP A 276 0.39 -9.98 0.70
C ASP A 276 -1.10 -10.09 1.02
N THR A 277 -1.63 -11.31 0.90
CA THR A 277 -3.03 -11.64 1.19
C THR A 277 -3.35 -11.41 2.67
N ALA A 278 -2.49 -11.90 3.57
CA ALA A 278 -2.67 -11.77 5.01
C ALA A 278 -2.68 -10.31 5.46
N LEU A 279 -1.71 -9.51 5.00
CA LEU A 279 -1.60 -8.11 5.36
C LEU A 279 -2.75 -7.27 4.76
N GLY A 280 -2.96 -7.38 3.44
CA GLY A 280 -3.89 -6.51 2.72
C GLY A 280 -5.37 -6.78 3.00
N ASN A 281 -5.72 -8.04 3.28
CA ASN A 281 -7.12 -8.44 3.48
C ASN A 281 -7.50 -8.56 4.95
N TYR A 282 -6.55 -8.82 5.85
CA TYR A 282 -6.85 -9.15 7.25
C TYR A 282 -6.13 -8.25 8.26
N ILE A 283 -4.81 -8.38 8.37
CA ILE A 283 -4.04 -7.80 9.48
C ILE A 283 -4.08 -6.28 9.44
N CYS A 284 -3.75 -5.66 8.30
CA CYS A 284 -3.78 -4.21 8.17
C CYS A 284 -5.20 -3.64 8.22
N ARG A 285 -6.22 -4.50 8.11
CA ARG A 285 -7.65 -4.18 8.28
C ARG A 285 -8.19 -4.42 9.68
N ARG A 286 -7.34 -4.85 10.64
CA ARG A 286 -7.74 -5.25 11.99
C ARG A 286 -8.80 -6.35 11.99
N LYS A 287 -8.76 -7.24 10.99
CA LYS A 287 -9.63 -8.42 10.92
C LYS A 287 -8.90 -9.63 11.50
N ALA A 288 -9.67 -10.55 12.08
CA ALA A 288 -9.15 -11.82 12.54
C ALA A 288 -8.50 -12.60 11.39
N LEU A 289 -7.44 -13.34 11.70
CA LEU A 289 -6.86 -14.28 10.74
C LEU A 289 -7.88 -15.37 10.41
N PRO A 290 -8.03 -15.76 9.14
CA PRO A 290 -9.05 -16.71 8.73
C PRO A 290 -8.70 -18.14 9.13
N CYS A 291 -9.75 -18.92 9.40
CA CYS A 291 -9.68 -20.34 9.69
C CYS A 291 -10.78 -21.11 8.95
N ALA A 292 -10.48 -22.33 8.51
CA ALA A 292 -11.45 -23.32 8.04
C ALA A 292 -11.26 -24.62 8.85
N GLY A 293 -12.13 -24.85 9.84
CA GLY A 293 -11.97 -25.95 10.77
C GLY A 293 -10.69 -25.83 11.59
N LYS A 294 -9.77 -26.79 11.44
CA LYS A 294 -8.46 -26.79 12.13
C LYS A 294 -7.35 -26.09 11.34
N GLN A 295 -7.61 -25.65 10.12
CA GLN A 295 -6.63 -24.97 9.27
C GLN A 295 -6.78 -23.45 9.49
N CYS A 296 -5.88 -22.88 10.27
CA CYS A 296 -5.84 -21.46 10.57
C CYS A 296 -4.57 -20.83 10.01
N LEU A 297 -4.68 -19.62 9.49
CA LEU A 297 -3.51 -18.79 9.32
C LEU A 297 -3.04 -18.30 10.70
N THR A 298 -1.75 -18.45 11.00
CA THR A 298 -1.16 -18.00 12.27
C THR A 298 -0.05 -16.98 12.04
N TYR A 299 0.27 -16.19 13.06
CA TYR A 299 1.40 -15.27 13.01
C TYR A 299 2.74 -16.00 12.89
N ASP A 300 2.89 -17.18 13.49
CA ASP A 300 4.10 -18.00 13.35
C ASP A 300 4.34 -18.43 11.91
N MET A 301 3.29 -18.87 11.21
CA MET A 301 3.37 -19.20 9.78
C MET A 301 3.75 -17.98 8.94
N LEU A 302 3.20 -16.82 9.25
CA LEU A 302 3.52 -15.57 8.55
C LEU A 302 4.96 -15.12 8.82
N ASN A 303 5.46 -15.26 10.05
CA ASN A 303 6.83 -14.95 10.40
C ASN A 303 7.81 -15.88 9.66
N GLN A 304 7.50 -17.17 9.57
CA GLN A 304 8.25 -18.11 8.74
C GLN A 304 8.21 -17.71 7.26
N ALA A 305 7.04 -17.40 6.70
CA ALA A 305 6.90 -16.99 5.30
C ALA A 305 7.63 -15.67 4.97
N ILE A 306 7.63 -14.70 5.89
CA ILE A 306 8.39 -13.45 5.76
C ILE A 306 9.89 -13.73 5.76
N ASN A 307 10.37 -14.53 6.72
CA ASN A 307 11.77 -14.91 6.79
C ASN A 307 12.20 -15.64 5.51
N GLU A 308 11.37 -16.56 5.04
CA GLU A 308 11.65 -17.32 3.82
C GLU A 308 11.73 -16.42 2.58
N THR A 309 10.87 -15.41 2.49
CA THR A 309 10.95 -14.42 1.40
C THR A 309 12.28 -13.65 1.42
N PHE A 310 12.80 -13.33 2.61
CA PHE A 310 14.07 -12.62 2.75
C PHE A 310 15.26 -13.51 2.37
N VAL A 311 15.36 -14.69 2.99
CA VAL A 311 16.43 -15.67 2.73
C VAL A 311 16.45 -16.05 1.25
N HIS A 312 15.29 -16.37 0.66
CA HIS A 312 15.21 -16.74 -0.76
C HIS A 312 15.64 -15.59 -1.67
N GLY A 313 15.27 -14.35 -1.34
CA GLY A 313 15.70 -13.18 -2.10
C GLY A 313 17.22 -13.01 -2.10
N GLU A 314 17.88 -13.21 -0.96
CA GLU A 314 19.33 -13.12 -0.83
C GLU A 314 20.05 -14.28 -1.53
N GLU A 315 19.58 -15.51 -1.34
CA GLU A 315 20.15 -16.70 -1.97
C GLU A 315 20.02 -16.64 -3.49
N MET A 316 18.83 -16.34 -4.02
CA MET A 316 18.62 -16.18 -5.46
C MET A 316 19.41 -15.01 -6.04
N TYR A 317 19.73 -13.98 -5.25
CA TYR A 317 20.64 -12.94 -5.72
C TYR A 317 22.10 -13.41 -5.72
N ALA A 318 22.55 -14.15 -4.71
CA ALA A 318 23.93 -14.62 -4.60
C ALA A 318 24.24 -15.79 -5.55
N ALA A 319 23.26 -16.64 -5.85
CA ALA A 319 23.45 -17.90 -6.54
C ALA A 319 23.93 -17.72 -8.00
N ARG A 320 24.74 -18.65 -8.50
CA ARG A 320 25.30 -18.59 -9.87
C ARG A 320 24.20 -18.66 -10.94
N ASP A 321 23.17 -19.46 -10.70
CA ASP A 321 21.95 -19.62 -11.50
C ASP A 321 20.89 -18.52 -11.26
N GLY A 322 21.03 -17.74 -10.18
CA GLY A 322 20.28 -16.52 -9.85
C GLY A 322 20.46 -15.33 -10.80
N LEU A 323 20.69 -15.59 -12.09
CA LEU A 323 21.02 -14.58 -13.08
C LEU A 323 19.88 -13.59 -13.33
N ILE A 324 18.63 -14.06 -13.36
CA ILE A 324 17.45 -13.21 -13.59
C ILE A 324 17.20 -12.29 -12.40
N ALA A 325 17.24 -12.83 -11.17
CA ALA A 325 17.11 -12.05 -9.94
C ALA A 325 18.12 -10.90 -9.88
N ARG A 326 19.42 -11.20 -10.09
CA ARG A 326 20.47 -10.17 -10.13
C ARG A 326 20.26 -9.13 -11.22
N LYS A 327 20.01 -9.56 -12.47
CA LYS A 327 19.78 -8.65 -13.59
C LYS A 327 18.62 -7.71 -13.33
N LEU A 328 17.51 -8.26 -12.86
CA LEU A 328 16.29 -7.51 -12.59
C LEU A 328 16.50 -6.51 -11.45
N GLN A 329 17.03 -6.95 -10.31
CA GLN A 329 17.29 -6.07 -9.17
C GLN A 329 18.28 -4.96 -9.51
N SER A 330 19.34 -5.27 -10.28
CA SER A 330 20.33 -4.26 -10.72
C SER A 330 19.70 -3.19 -11.61
N VAL A 331 18.86 -3.60 -12.57
CA VAL A 331 18.17 -2.66 -13.47
C VAL A 331 17.12 -1.83 -12.73
N GLU A 332 16.38 -2.44 -11.80
CA GLU A 332 15.34 -1.74 -11.02
C GLU A 332 15.95 -0.73 -10.03
N ALA A 333 17.09 -1.06 -9.42
CA ALA A 333 17.83 -0.13 -8.56
C ALA A 333 18.53 0.98 -9.36
N TYR A 334 19.00 0.70 -10.58
CA TYR A 334 19.80 1.63 -11.38
C TYR A 334 19.14 2.99 -11.53
N ALA A 335 17.84 3.07 -11.83
CA ALA A 335 17.20 4.36 -12.05
C ALA A 335 17.15 5.24 -10.78
N VAL A 336 16.92 4.62 -9.61
CA VAL A 336 16.92 5.33 -8.32
C VAL A 336 18.33 5.83 -8.02
N LEU A 337 19.33 4.95 -8.14
CA LEU A 337 20.73 5.29 -7.92
C LEU A 337 21.22 6.36 -8.90
N TYR A 338 20.78 6.31 -10.15
CA TYR A 338 21.10 7.30 -11.18
C TYR A 338 20.55 8.69 -10.83
N GLU A 339 19.30 8.77 -10.33
CA GLU A 339 18.71 10.04 -9.89
C GLU A 339 19.41 10.62 -8.66
N VAL A 340 19.81 9.77 -7.70
CA VAL A 340 20.62 10.17 -6.54
C VAL A 340 22.00 10.66 -6.98
N GLY A 341 22.69 9.91 -7.87
CA GLY A 341 23.99 10.30 -8.40
C GLY A 341 23.95 11.62 -9.16
N LYS A 342 22.93 11.85 -9.98
CA LYS A 342 22.71 13.14 -10.65
C LYS A 342 22.47 14.29 -9.67
N MET A 343 21.71 14.05 -8.61
CA MET A 343 21.50 15.04 -7.56
C MET A 343 22.82 15.44 -6.91
N LEU A 344 23.67 14.48 -6.56
CA LEU A 344 25.01 14.74 -6.00
C LEU A 344 25.88 15.54 -6.97
N TYR A 345 25.92 15.15 -8.24
CA TYR A 345 26.67 15.87 -9.27
C TYR A 345 26.20 17.32 -9.43
N TYR A 346 24.88 17.56 -9.44
CA TYR A 346 24.34 18.92 -9.53
C TYR A 346 24.70 19.75 -8.30
N LEU A 347 24.57 19.19 -7.09
CA LEU A 347 24.90 19.92 -5.85
C LEU A 347 26.38 20.33 -5.80
N GLN A 348 27.29 19.53 -6.37
CA GLN A 348 28.70 19.89 -6.51
C GLN A 348 28.92 21.08 -7.45
N LYS A 349 28.13 21.18 -8.53
CA LYS A 349 28.24 22.27 -9.53
C LYS A 349 27.48 23.53 -9.13
N GLN A 350 26.43 23.40 -8.31
CA GLN A 350 25.56 24.50 -7.91
C GLN A 350 25.48 24.60 -6.38
N PRO A 351 26.52 25.18 -5.74
CA PRO A 351 26.67 25.23 -4.28
C PRO A 351 25.75 26.23 -3.59
N HIS A 352 24.75 26.82 -4.27
CA HIS A 352 23.69 27.60 -3.61
C HIS A 352 22.29 27.03 -3.81
N SER A 353 22.12 26.03 -4.69
CA SER A 353 20.83 25.42 -4.97
C SER A 353 20.36 24.44 -3.89
N LYS A 354 19.05 24.22 -3.84
CA LYS A 354 18.43 23.16 -3.06
C LYS A 354 17.71 22.17 -3.95
N ILE A 355 17.91 20.90 -3.68
CA ILE A 355 17.31 19.81 -4.46
C ILE A 355 16.40 18.96 -3.61
N ILE A 356 15.19 18.69 -4.12
CA ILE A 356 14.30 17.69 -3.58
C ILE A 356 14.00 16.66 -4.67
N ARG A 357 14.28 15.39 -4.38
CA ARG A 357 13.88 14.24 -5.20
C ARG A 357 12.90 13.40 -4.40
N VAL A 358 11.74 13.12 -4.97
CA VAL A 358 10.76 12.23 -4.36
C VAL A 358 10.40 11.14 -5.35
N ILE A 359 10.62 9.88 -4.97
CA ILE A 359 10.51 8.74 -5.88
C ILE A 359 9.55 7.71 -5.27
N TYR A 360 8.43 7.48 -5.95
CA TYR A 360 7.37 6.55 -5.57
C TYR A 360 7.35 5.35 -6.48
N GLY A 361 7.73 4.21 -5.94
CA GLY A 361 7.68 2.97 -6.70
C GLY A 361 7.46 1.75 -5.84
N LEU A 362 7.60 0.62 -6.51
CA LEU A 362 7.72 -0.67 -5.85
C LEU A 362 9.21 -0.84 -5.54
N ILE A 363 9.61 -0.50 -4.31
CA ILE A 363 10.99 -0.75 -3.90
C ILE A 363 11.25 -2.25 -3.80
N TYR A 364 10.22 -3.07 -3.60
CA TYR A 364 10.25 -4.51 -3.87
C TYR A 364 8.86 -5.00 -4.32
N ARG A 365 8.89 -5.78 -5.41
CA ARG A 365 7.86 -6.59 -6.09
C ARG A 365 6.45 -6.02 -6.36
N LYS A 366 5.99 -6.36 -7.56
CA LYS A 366 4.60 -6.56 -8.00
C LYS A 366 4.44 -8.08 -7.93
N THR A 367 3.49 -8.60 -7.18
CA THR A 367 2.92 -9.93 -7.42
C THR A 367 1.63 -9.69 -8.18
#